data_AF-A0A4R5PH43-F1
#
_entry.id   AF-A0A4R5PH43-F1
#
_cell.length_a   1.000
_cell.length_b   1.000
_cell.length_c   1.000
_cell.angle_alpha   90.00
_cell.angle_beta   90.00
_cell.angle_gamma   90.00
#
_symmetry.space_group_name_H-M   'P 1'
#
loop_
_entity.id
_entity.type
_entity.pdbx_description
1 polymer ?
#
loop_
_entity_poly.entity_id
_entity_poly.type
_entity_poly.pdbx_seq_one_letter_code
_entity_poly.pdbx_strand_id
1 'polypeptide(L)' 'MAGDVVNLRMARKRKDRKDRETKAEQNRISFGRTKAERQHTSAENERIARLHDAGRREADDSPAGD' A
#
# COMPACT_ATOMS: atom_id res chain seq x y z
N MET A 1 24.17 13.99 -44.22
CA MET A 1 23.01 13.99 -43.29
C MET A 1 22.89 12.58 -42.72
N ALA A 2 23.45 12.34 -41.53
CA ALA A 2 23.40 11.02 -40.91
C ALA A 2 21.99 10.83 -40.30
N GLY A 3 21.28 9.78 -40.73
CA GLY A 3 19.98 9.44 -40.18
C GLY A 3 20.13 9.02 -38.72
N ASP A 4 19.32 9.62 -37.86
CA ASP A 4 19.39 9.39 -36.41
C ASP A 4 18.89 7.97 -36.09
N VAL A 5 19.81 7.06 -35.78
CA VAL A 5 19.49 5.65 -35.51
C VAL A 5 18.91 5.53 -34.10
N VAL A 6 17.59 5.50 -34.00
CA VAL A 6 16.90 5.33 -32.72
C VAL A 6 16.87 3.88 -32.25
N ASN A 7 17.31 3.65 -31.02
CA ASN A 7 17.22 2.34 -30.40
C ASN A 7 15.78 2.02 -29.97
N LEU A 8 15.10 1.21 -30.78
CA LEU A 8 13.70 0.81 -30.55
C LEU A 8 13.48 0.07 -29.23
N ARG A 9 14.48 -0.69 -28.72
CA ARG A 9 14.38 -1.37 -27.42
C ARG A 9 14.24 -0.36 -26.28
N MET A 10 15.06 0.71 -26.32
CA MET A 10 15.01 1.77 -25.31
C MET A 10 13.72 2.60 -25.43
N ALA A 11 13.26 2.86 -26.66
CA ALA A 11 11.99 3.53 -26.90
C ALA A 11 10.80 2.74 -26.32
N ARG A 12 10.74 1.43 -26.56
CA ARG A 12 9.71 0.54 -25.99
C ARG A 12 9.77 0.53 -24.46
N LYS A 13 10.96 0.36 -23.87
CA LYS A 13 11.12 0.38 -22.41
C LYS A 13 10.65 1.69 -21.77
N ARG A 14 10.91 2.82 -22.42
CA ARG A 14 10.42 4.14 -21.96
C ARG A 14 8.90 4.23 -22.04
N LYS A 15 8.29 3.75 -23.13
CA LYS A 15 6.83 3.66 -23.27
C LYS A 15 6.21 2.80 -22.17
N ASP A 16 6.75 1.60 -21.95
CA ASP A 16 6.25 0.69 -20.91
C ASP A 16 6.32 1.31 -19.52
N ARG A 17 7.37 2.09 -19.22
CA ARG A 17 7.50 2.80 -17.95
C ARG A 17 6.42 3.88 -17.82
N LYS A 18 6.20 4.70 -18.86
CA LYS A 18 5.18 5.75 -18.88
C LYS A 18 3.76 5.17 -18.74
N ASP A 19 3.49 4.03 -19.38
CA ASP A 19 2.20 3.36 -19.30
C ASP A 19 1.93 2.84 -17.88
N ARG A 20 2.97 2.34 -17.19
CA ARG A 20 2.85 1.94 -15.76
C ARG A 20 2.61 3.14 -14.85
N GLU A 21 3.29 4.26 -15.08
CA GLU A 21 3.09 5.49 -14.28
C GLU A 21 1.67 6.02 -14.46
N THR A 22 1.15 6.08 -15.69
CA THR A 22 -0.22 6.49 -15.98
C THR A 22 -1.25 5.58 -15.29
N LYS A 23 -1.06 4.25 -15.36
CA LYS A 23 -1.92 3.29 -14.66
C LYS A 23 -1.85 3.46 -13.15
N ALA A 24 -0.66 3.72 -12.59
CA ALA A 24 -0.50 3.97 -11.16
C ALA A 24 -1.27 5.23 -10.74
N GLU A 25 -1.24 6.29 -11.54
CA GLU A 25 -1.98 7.52 -11.29
C GLU A 25 -3.50 7.30 -11.36
N GLN A 26 -3.99 6.61 -12.40
CA GLN A 26 -5.39 6.20 -12.47
C GLN A 26 -5.82 5.35 -11.27
N ASN A 27 -4.98 4.43 -10.82
CA ASN A 27 -5.27 3.63 -9.64
C ASN A 27 -5.31 4.46 -8.34
N ARG A 28 -4.48 5.51 -8.22
CA ARG A 28 -4.57 6.47 -7.09
C ARG A 28 -5.89 7.22 -7.10
N ILE A 29 -6.34 7.66 -8.27
CA ILE A 29 -7.62 8.36 -8.44
C ILE A 29 -8.81 7.42 -8.16
N SER A 30 -8.84 6.25 -8.81
CA SER A 30 -9.99 5.33 -8.75
C SER A 30 -10.12 4.60 -7.42
N PHE A 31 -9.00 4.27 -6.76
CA PHE A 31 -9.01 3.46 -5.54
C PHE A 31 -8.58 4.25 -4.29
N GLY A 32 -8.16 5.51 -4.44
CA GLY A 32 -7.82 6.44 -3.35
C GLY A 32 -6.56 6.10 -2.55
N ARG A 33 -6.12 4.83 -2.52
CA ARG A 33 -4.91 4.36 -1.83
C ARG A 33 -4.20 3.29 -2.66
N THR A 34 -2.88 3.39 -2.74
CA THR A 34 -2.02 2.37 -3.33
C THR A 34 -1.99 1.10 -2.47
N LYS A 35 -1.52 -0.02 -3.05
CA LYS A 35 -1.33 -1.27 -2.30
C LYS A 35 -0.35 -1.08 -1.13
N ALA A 36 0.73 -0.34 -1.35
CA ALA A 36 1.76 -0.10 -0.33
C ALA A 36 1.21 0.70 0.86
N GLU A 37 0.45 1.77 0.60
CA GLU A 37 -0.19 2.56 1.67
C GLU A 37 -1.19 1.73 2.47
N ARG A 38 -2.04 0.94 1.79
CA ARG A 38 -2.97 0.03 2.48
C ARG A 38 -2.24 -0.97 3.37
N GLN A 39 -1.16 -1.58 2.89
CA GLN A 39 -0.37 -2.53 3.67
C GLN A 39 0.29 -1.85 4.88
N HIS A 40 0.81 -0.64 4.72
CA HIS A 40 1.41 0.10 5.82
C HIS A 40 0.37 0.41 6.90
N THR A 41 -0.80 0.92 6.52
CA THR A 41 -1.89 1.18 7.47
C THR A 41 -2.39 -0.10 8.14
N SER A 42 -2.56 -1.19 7.40
CA SER A 42 -2.95 -2.48 8.00
C SER A 42 -1.93 -2.97 9.02
N ALA A 43 -0.63 -2.92 8.69
CA ALA A 43 0.44 -3.34 9.60
C ALA A 43 0.50 -2.48 10.87
N GLU A 44 0.28 -1.17 10.75
CA GLU A 44 0.23 -0.26 11.89
C GLU A 44 -0.99 -0.55 12.78
N ASN A 45 -2.17 -0.72 12.17
CA ASN A 45 -3.38 -1.08 12.91
C ASN A 45 -3.24 -2.41 13.63
N GLU A 46 -2.65 -3.42 13.00
CA GLU A 46 -2.37 -4.71 13.64
C GLU A 46 -1.40 -4.57 14.82
N ARG A 47 -0.37 -3.73 14.67
CA ARG A 47 0.57 -3.45 15.77
C ARG A 47 -0.14 -2.79 16.94
N ILE A 48 -0.96 -1.77 16.67
CA ILE A 48 -1.75 -1.07 17.69
C ILE A 48 -2.72 -2.03 18.38
N ALA A 49 -3.43 -2.86 17.61
CA ALA A 49 -4.36 -3.85 18.14
C ALA A 49 -3.65 -4.84 19.07
N ARG A 50 -2.50 -5.38 18.66
CA ARG A 50 -1.69 -6.28 19.50
C ARG A 50 -1.22 -5.60 20.80
N LEU A 51 -0.78 -4.35 20.73
CA LEU A 51 -0.36 -3.59 21.92
C LEU A 51 -1.54 -3.33 22.86
N HIS A 52 -2.69 -2.96 22.29
CA HIS A 52 -3.92 -2.74 23.04
C HIS A 52 -4.37 -4.03 23.76
N ASP A 53 -4.37 -5.16 23.04
CA ASP A 53 -4.76 -6.46 23.61
C ASP A 53 -3.76 -6.93 24.68
N ALA A 54 -2.45 -6.75 24.47
CA ALA A 54 -1.45 -7.08 25.48
C ALA A 54 -1.56 -6.22 26.76
N GLY A 55 -2.05 -4.98 26.64
CA GLY A 55 -2.33 -4.09 27.76
C GLY A 55 -3.72 -4.29 28.38
N ARG A 56 -4.61 -5.07 27.73
CA ARG A 56 -5.96 -5.34 28.23
C ARG A 56 -5.84 -6.26 29.44
N ARG A 57 -6.13 -5.72 30.61
CA ARG A 57 -6.43 -6.52 31.80
C ARG A 57 -7.88 -6.96 31.66
N GLU A 58 -8.13 -8.26 31.75
CA GLU A 58 -9.51 -8.71 31.95
C GLU A 58 -9.99 -8.04 33.24
N ALA A 59 -11.08 -7.27 33.16
CA ALA A 59 -11.78 -6.92 34.38
C ALA A 59 -12.19 -8.26 34.98
N ASP A 60 -11.74 -8.54 36.21
CA ASP A 60 -12.22 -9.67 37.02
C ASP A 60 -13.75 -9.53 37.16
N ASP A 61 -14.49 -9.99 36.17
CA ASP A 61 -15.94 -10.11 36.24
C ASP A 61 -16.24 -11.50 36.76
N SER A 62 -16.16 -11.64 38.09
CA SER A 62 -16.98 -12.55 38.91
C SER A 62 -16.63 -12.41 40.39
N PRO A 63 -17.57 -12.58 41.33
CA PRO A 63 -19.02 -12.35 41.27
C PRO A 63 -19.47 -11.42 42.42
N ALA A 64 -20.42 -10.50 42.19
CA ALA A 64 -21.13 -9.90 43.32
C ALA A 64 -22.05 -10.98 43.91
N GLY A 65 -21.55 -11.66 44.94
CA GLY A 65 -22.24 -12.72 45.67
C GLY A 65 -23.41 -12.22 46.51
N ASP A 66 -24.35 -13.15 46.70
CA ASP A 66 -25.50 -13.25 47.64
C ASP A 66 -26.26 -11.97 48.03
#